data_AF-A0A353DF22-F1
#
_entry.id   AF-A0A353DF22-F1
#
_cell.length_a   1.000
_cell.length_b   1.000
_cell.length_c   1.000
_cell.angle_alpha   90.00
_cell.angle_beta   90.00
_cell.angle_gamma   90.00
#
_symmetry.space_group_name_H-M   'P 1'
#
loop_
_entity.id
_entity.type
_entity.pdbx_description
1 polymer ?
#
loop_
_entity_poly.entity_id
_entity_poly.type
_entity_poly.pdbx_seq_one_letter_code
_entity_poly.pdbx_strand_id
1 'polypeptide(L)'
;MKLTPEDPKMTAYVLDELCEFENARVVMALEGNATLAEESKAMSEMAVLLSGTLGADQFTLGEKRREAIFKSGRRPDAAVLVSDHKKRARRQSLMAIAGVAAVVTVGFMGLSKLGVDPPLSGGMGVA
;
A
#
# COMPACT_ATOMS: atom_id res chain seq x y z
N MET A 1 -29.00 7.89 27.48
CA MET A 1 -27.62 7.55 27.06
C MET A 1 -26.69 8.52 27.75
N LYS A 2 -25.51 8.12 28.24
CA LYS A 2 -24.50 9.10 28.69
C LYS A 2 -23.65 9.44 27.46
N LEU A 3 -23.87 10.63 26.92
CA LEU A 3 -23.15 11.15 25.77
C LEU A 3 -22.16 12.21 26.26
N THR A 4 -20.94 12.16 25.74
CA THR A 4 -19.89 13.13 26.05
C THR A 4 -19.54 13.94 24.80
N PRO A 5 -18.97 15.15 24.95
CA PRO A 5 -18.51 15.98 23.83
C PRO A 5 -17.62 15.21 22.84
N GLU A 6 -16.68 14.43 23.39
CA GLU A 6 -15.67 13.68 22.64
C GLU A 6 -16.18 12.33 22.10
N ASP A 7 -17.47 12.02 22.23
CA ASP A 7 -18.01 10.76 21.70
C ASP A 7 -18.05 10.83 20.16
N PRO A 8 -17.46 9.86 19.42
CA PRO A 8 -17.52 9.82 17.96
C PRO A 8 -18.94 9.90 17.39
N LYS A 9 -19.95 9.50 18.17
CA LYS A 9 -21.37 9.61 17.79
C LYS A 9 -21.82 11.05 17.61
N MET A 10 -21.18 12.01 18.27
CA MET A 10 -21.47 13.44 18.11
C MET A 10 -21.13 13.92 16.70
N THR A 11 -19.95 13.54 16.19
CA THR A 11 -19.55 13.86 14.82
C THR A 11 -20.39 13.11 13.80
N ALA A 12 -20.65 11.82 14.02
CA ALA A 12 -21.51 11.03 13.13
C ALA A 12 -22.94 11.58 13.07
N TYR A 13 -23.48 12.09 14.19
CA TYR A 13 -24.77 12.79 14.22
C TYR A 13 -24.74 14.06 13.37
N VAL A 14 -23.73 14.91 13.55
CA VAL A 14 -23.59 16.17 12.80
C VAL A 14 -23.42 15.96 11.29
N LEU A 15 -22.76 14.88 10.89
CA LEU A 15 -22.55 14.52 9.49
C LEU A 15 -23.69 13.68 8.89
N ASP A 16 -24.77 13.46 9.64
CA ASP A 16 -25.93 12.64 9.23
C ASP A 16 -25.56 11.19 8.83
N GLU A 17 -24.58 10.61 9.51
CA GLU A 17 -24.10 9.24 9.26
C GLU A 17 -24.76 8.18 10.16
N LEU A 18 -25.52 8.62 11.18
CA LEU A 18 -26.21 7.72 12.11
C LEU A 18 -27.52 7.19 11.51
N CYS A 19 -27.90 5.98 11.94
CA CYS A 19 -29.24 5.47 11.62
C CYS A 19 -30.32 6.21 12.42
N GLU A 20 -31.57 6.18 11.92
CA GLU A 20 -32.71 6.90 12.50
C GLU A 20 -32.91 6.65 14.01
N PHE A 21 -32.75 5.39 14.43
CA PHE A 21 -32.84 5.01 15.84
C PHE A 21 -31.74 5.64 16.71
N GLU A 22 -30.52 5.72 16.20
CA GLU A 22 -29.40 6.33 16.92
C GLU A 22 -29.51 7.85 16.93
N ASN A 23 -29.93 8.46 15.81
CA ASN A 23 -30.24 9.88 15.73
C ASN A 23 -31.25 10.29 16.81
N ALA A 24 -32.37 9.58 16.94
CA ALA A 24 -33.37 9.87 17.98
C ALA A 24 -32.79 9.82 19.40
N ARG A 25 -31.85 8.90 19.66
CA ARG A 25 -31.19 8.78 20.97
C ARG A 25 -30.20 9.91 21.24
N VAL A 26 -29.54 10.43 20.22
CA VAL A 26 -28.66 11.60 20.32
C VAL A 26 -29.50 12.85 20.54
N VAL A 27 -30.58 13.05 19.78
CA VAL A 27 -31.51 14.19 19.97
C VAL A 27 -32.03 14.26 21.39
N MET A 28 -32.54 13.15 21.95
CA MET A 28 -32.98 13.10 23.35
C MET A 28 -31.85 13.43 24.34
N ALA A 29 -30.59 13.10 24.03
CA ALA A 29 -29.45 13.42 24.87
C ALA A 29 -29.06 14.91 24.79
N LEU A 30 -29.24 15.55 23.62
CA LEU A 30 -29.00 16.97 23.42
C LEU A 30 -30.08 17.84 24.10
N GLU A 31 -31.35 17.42 24.04
CA GLU A 31 -32.46 18.10 24.73
C GLU A 31 -32.24 18.16 26.26
N GLY A 32 -31.61 17.13 26.83
CA GLY A 32 -31.29 17.07 28.26
C GLY A 32 -29.99 17.79 28.65
N ASN A 33 -29.22 18.33 27.70
CA ASN A 33 -27.90 18.91 27.97
C ASN A 33 -27.56 20.08 27.04
N ALA A 34 -27.79 21.30 27.53
CA ALA A 34 -27.54 22.54 26.78
C ALA A 34 -26.08 22.73 26.36
N THR A 35 -25.09 22.32 27.16
CA THR A 35 -23.68 22.48 26.78
C THR A 35 -23.32 21.59 25.61
N LEU A 36 -23.85 20.36 25.61
CA LEU A 36 -23.65 19.39 24.53
C LEU A 36 -24.37 19.82 23.25
N ALA A 37 -25.53 20.47 23.38
CA ALA A 37 -26.26 21.05 22.25
C ALA A 37 -25.48 22.19 21.58
N GLU A 38 -24.85 23.08 22.36
CA GLU A 38 -24.00 24.14 21.83
C GLU A 38 -22.76 23.59 21.10
N GLU A 39 -22.10 22.56 21.65
CA GLU A 39 -20.98 21.90 20.96
C GLU A 39 -21.41 21.21 19.67
N SER A 40 -22.57 20.53 19.68
CA SER A 40 -23.14 19.92 18.48
C SER A 40 -23.39 20.96 17.39
N LYS A 41 -23.89 22.13 17.78
CA LYS A 41 -24.11 23.26 16.87
C LYS A 41 -22.80 23.82 16.33
N ALA A 42 -21.79 24.02 17.17
CA ALA A 42 -20.48 24.50 16.74
C ALA A 42 -19.82 23.56 15.72
N MET A 43 -19.91 22.24 15.93
CA MET A 43 -19.45 21.26 14.95
C MET A 43 -20.23 21.31 13.63
N SER A 44 -21.56 21.51 13.69
CA SER A 44 -22.39 21.66 12.49
C SER A 44 -21.99 22.90 11.69
N GLU A 45 -21.78 24.03 12.36
CA GLU A 45 -21.28 25.25 11.72
C GLU A 45 -19.91 25.03 11.07
N MET A 46 -18.99 24.32 11.74
CA MET A 46 -17.70 23.96 11.16
C MET A 46 -17.85 23.05 9.94
N ALA A 47 -18.73 22.04 9.99
CA ALA A 47 -18.99 21.15 8.86
C ALA A 47 -19.57 21.90 7.65
N VAL A 48 -20.47 22.87 7.89
CA VAL A 48 -21.01 23.75 6.84
C VAL A 48 -19.92 24.65 6.25
N LEU A 49 -19.08 25.26 7.09
CA LEU A 49 -17.96 26.08 6.62
C LEU A 49 -16.98 25.27 5.78
N LEU A 50 -16.64 24.05 6.22
CA LEU A 50 -15.78 23.15 5.47
C LEU A 50 -16.44 22.75 4.15
N SER A 51 -17.72 22.39 4.14
CA SER A 51 -18.44 22.02 2.92
C SER A 51 -18.54 23.18 1.91
N GLY A 52 -18.75 24.41 2.40
CA GLY A 52 -18.80 25.61 1.57
C GLY A 52 -17.44 26.03 1.01
N THR A 53 -16.37 25.89 1.78
CA THR A 53 -15.00 26.24 1.34
C THR A 53 -14.38 25.16 0.45
N LEU A 54 -14.64 23.89 0.78
CA LEU A 54 -14.21 22.75 -0.01
C LEU A 54 -15.07 22.61 -1.27
N GLY A 55 -16.25 23.19 -1.38
CA GLY A 55 -17.05 23.12 -2.61
C GLY A 55 -17.63 21.72 -2.83
N ALA A 56 -18.97 21.65 -2.78
CA ALA A 56 -19.73 20.40 -2.76
C ALA A 56 -19.41 19.44 -3.94
N ASP A 57 -18.99 19.96 -5.10
CA ASP A 57 -18.76 19.16 -6.31
C ASP A 57 -17.33 18.64 -6.47
N GLN A 58 -16.33 19.29 -5.87
CA GLN A 58 -14.91 19.02 -6.13
C GLN A 58 -14.29 17.94 -5.22
N PHE A 59 -15.06 17.45 -4.24
CA PHE A 59 -14.67 16.37 -3.33
C PHE A 59 -15.36 15.04 -3.63
N THR A 60 -16.08 14.95 -4.75
CA THR A 60 -16.49 13.64 -5.26
C THR A 60 -15.25 12.89 -5.76
N LEU A 61 -14.98 11.72 -5.19
CA LEU A 61 -14.08 10.76 -5.82
C LEU A 61 -14.69 10.44 -7.19
N GLY A 62 -14.16 11.02 -8.27
CA GLY A 62 -14.58 10.68 -9.63
C GLY A 62 -14.53 9.17 -9.84
N GLU A 63 -15.38 8.63 -10.73
CA GLU A 63 -15.60 7.18 -10.90
C GLU A 63 -14.32 6.36 -10.90
N LYS A 64 -13.27 6.84 -11.60
CA LYS A 64 -11.96 6.18 -11.65
C LYS A 64 -11.30 5.98 -10.28
N ARG A 65 -11.41 6.96 -9.37
CA ARG A 65 -10.86 6.86 -8.01
C ARG A 65 -11.71 5.97 -7.11
N ARG A 66 -13.04 5.99 -7.27
CA ARG A 66 -13.94 5.03 -6.57
C ARG A 66 -13.66 3.60 -7.00
N GLU A 67 -13.48 3.37 -8.30
CA GLU A 67 -13.19 2.06 -8.85
C GLU A 67 -11.80 1.55 -8.41
N ALA A 68 -10.81 2.44 -8.30
CA ALA A 68 -9.49 2.10 -7.76
C ALA A 68 -9.56 1.70 -6.28
N ILE A 69 -10.33 2.40 -5.45
CA ILE A 69 -10.55 2.02 -4.05
C ILE A 69 -11.27 0.67 -3.96
N PHE A 70 -12.33 0.48 -4.74
CA PHE A 70 -13.06 -0.80 -4.78
C PHE A 70 -12.18 -1.97 -5.23
N LYS A 71 -11.33 -1.78 -6.24
CA LYS A 71 -10.34 -2.77 -6.67
C LYS A 71 -9.25 -3.01 -5.64
N SER A 72 -8.82 -1.98 -4.90
CA SER A 72 -7.83 -2.11 -3.83
C SER A 72 -8.36 -2.87 -2.60
N GLY A 73 -9.67 -2.79 -2.34
CA GLY A 73 -10.35 -3.54 -1.27
C GLY A 73 -10.55 -5.03 -1.61
N ARG A 74 -10.56 -5.39 -2.90
CA ARG A 74 -10.39 -6.78 -3.33
C ARG A 74 -8.91 -7.16 -3.19
N ARG A 75 -8.52 -7.65 -2.01
CA ARG A 75 -7.27 -8.40 -1.87
C ARG A 75 -7.21 -9.43 -3.01
N PRO A 76 -6.16 -9.43 -3.85
CA PRO A 76 -5.91 -10.55 -4.73
C PRO A 76 -5.88 -11.79 -3.85
N ASP A 77 -6.68 -12.78 -4.21
CA ASP A 77 -6.78 -14.03 -3.47
C ASP A 77 -5.36 -14.52 -3.16
N ALA A 78 -5.06 -14.85 -1.89
CA ALA A 78 -3.68 -15.08 -1.45
C ALA A 78 -2.97 -16.16 -2.29
N ALA A 79 -3.75 -17.06 -2.90
CA ALA A 79 -3.31 -18.04 -3.88
C ALA A 79 -2.64 -17.43 -5.13
N VAL A 80 -3.16 -16.29 -5.63
CA VAL A 80 -2.65 -15.61 -6.84
C VAL A 80 -1.31 -14.96 -6.55
N LEU A 81 -1.17 -14.27 -5.41
CA LEU A 81 0.09 -13.63 -5.00
C LEU A 81 1.22 -14.65 -4.81
N VAL A 82 0.95 -15.83 -4.26
CA VAL A 82 1.98 -16.88 -4.09
C VAL A 82 2.38 -17.49 -5.43
N SER A 83 1.46 -17.58 -6.39
CA SER A 83 1.71 -18.24 -7.68
C SER A 83 2.64 -17.42 -8.60
N ASP A 84 2.49 -16.10 -8.66
CA ASP A 84 3.33 -15.23 -9.50
C ASP A 84 4.76 -15.11 -8.96
N HIS A 85 4.94 -15.04 -7.65
CA HIS A 85 6.27 -15.05 -7.04
C HIS A 85 7.03 -16.36 -7.33
N LYS A 86 6.35 -17.52 -7.26
CA LYS A 86 6.97 -18.82 -7.59
C LYS A 86 7.40 -18.92 -9.06
N LYS A 87 6.56 -18.45 -10.00
CA LYS A 87 6.88 -18.48 -11.43
C LYS A 87 8.03 -17.54 -11.79
N ARG A 88 8.03 -16.33 -11.22
CA ARG A 88 9.08 -15.33 -11.45
C ARG A 88 10.42 -15.77 -10.85
N ALA A 89 10.41 -16.33 -9.63
CA ALA A 89 11.61 -16.88 -8.99
C ALA A 89 12.24 -18.02 -9.80
N ARG A 90 11.44 -18.95 -10.34
CA ARG A 90 11.95 -20.04 -11.20
C ARG A 90 12.59 -19.52 -12.49
N ARG A 91 11.99 -18.52 -13.15
CA ARG A 91 12.57 -17.95 -14.38
C ARG A 91 13.87 -17.20 -14.11
N GLN A 92 13.93 -16.46 -13.00
CA GLN A 92 15.15 -15.75 -12.59
C GLN A 92 16.27 -16.73 -12.21
N SER A 93 15.97 -17.83 -11.52
CA SER A 93 16.99 -18.83 -11.19
C SER A 93 17.53 -19.53 -12.44
N LEU A 94 16.66 -19.87 -13.40
CA LEU A 94 17.09 -20.49 -14.67
C LEU A 94 17.98 -19.56 -15.50
N MET A 95 17.63 -18.27 -15.58
CA MET A 95 18.45 -17.27 -16.29
C MET A 95 19.81 -17.06 -15.62
N ALA A 96 19.85 -17.03 -14.28
CA ALA A 96 21.10 -16.91 -13.54
C ALA A 96 22.02 -18.12 -13.77
N ILE A 97 21.47 -19.34 -13.73
CA ILE A 97 22.22 -20.58 -14.00
C ILE A 97 22.74 -20.60 -15.44
N ALA A 98 21.91 -20.22 -16.41
CA ALA A 98 22.32 -20.15 -17.82
C ALA A 98 23.44 -19.13 -18.05
N GLY A 99 23.37 -17.96 -17.39
CA GLY A 99 24.41 -16.93 -17.47
C GLY A 99 25.76 -17.40 -16.94
N VAL A 100 25.76 -18.05 -15.76
CA VAL A 100 27.00 -18.61 -15.19
C VAL A 100 27.59 -19.69 -16.09
N ALA A 101 26.76 -20.60 -16.61
CA ALA A 101 27.21 -21.64 -17.52
C ALA A 101 27.82 -21.07 -18.82
N ALA A 102 27.25 -20.00 -19.38
CA ALA A 102 27.79 -19.33 -20.56
C ALA A 102 29.16 -18.67 -20.29
N VAL A 103 29.33 -18.00 -19.14
CA VAL A 103 30.62 -17.38 -18.79
C VAL A 103 31.70 -18.44 -18.57
N VAL A 104 31.38 -19.54 -17.88
CA VAL A 104 32.32 -20.64 -17.64
C VAL A 104 32.72 -21.33 -18.96
N THR A 105 31.75 -21.62 -19.83
CA THR A 105 32.04 -22.26 -21.13
C THR A 105 32.86 -21.36 -22.05
N VAL A 106 32.54 -20.06 -22.15
CA VAL A 106 33.34 -19.10 -22.93
C VAL A 106 34.72 -18.91 -22.32
N GLY A 107 34.84 -18.83 -20.99
CA GLY A 107 36.13 -18.74 -20.30
C GLY A 107 37.00 -19.96 -20.53
N PHE A 108 36.43 -21.16 -20.44
CA PHE A 108 37.16 -22.41 -20.69
C PHE A 108 37.56 -22.54 -22.16
N MET A 109 36.71 -22.11 -23.10
CA MET A 109 37.00 -22.12 -24.53
C MET A 109 38.05 -21.08 -24.95
N GLY A 110 38.09 -19.93 -24.25
CA GLY A 110 39.15 -18.93 -24.40
C GLY A 110 40.50 -19.41 -23.85
N LEU A 111 40.50 -20.07 -22.69
CA LEU A 111 41.71 -20.64 -22.08
C LEU A 111 42.26 -21.84 -22.85
N SER A 112 41.40 -22.67 -23.46
CA SER A 112 41.86 -23.82 -24.26
C SER A 112 42.39 -23.44 -25.65
N LYS A 113 42.18 -22.19 -26.09
CA LYS A 113 42.78 -21.62 -27.31
C LYS A 113 44.15 -20.97 -27.06
N LEU A 114 44.47 -20.62 -25.81
CA LEU A 114 45.76 -20.10 -25.39
C LEU A 114 46.55 -21.25 -24.75
N GLY A 115 47.41 -21.89 -25.54
CA GLY A 115 48.35 -22.89 -25.02
C GLY A 115 49.10 -22.32 -23.82
N VAL A 116 48.96 -22.98 -22.67
CA VAL A 116 49.71 -22.65 -21.46
C VAL A 116 51.14 -23.14 -21.70
N ASP A 117 52.06 -22.23 -22.01
CA ASP A 117 53.48 -22.54 -21.94
C ASP A 117 53.87 -22.78 -20.47
N PRO A 118 54.55 -23.89 -20.16
CA PRO A 118 54.98 -24.18 -18.80
C PRO A 118 56.02 -23.15 -18.33
N PRO A 119 56.05 -22.81 -17.03
CA PRO A 119 56.93 -21.76 -16.53
C PRO A 119 58.39 -22.19 -16.70
N LEU A 120 59.17 -21.34 -17.37
CA LEU A 120 60.62 -21.44 -17.51
C LEU A 120 61.27 -21.51 -16.12
N SER A 121 61.77 -22.70 -15.77
CA SER A 121 62.71 -22.90 -14.68
C SER A 121 64.00 -22.15 -15.01
N GLY A 122 64.23 -21.04 -14.30
CA GLY A 122 65.52 -20.36 -14.28
C GLY A 122 66.54 -21.18 -13.49
N GLY A 123 67.78 -21.19 -13.97
CA GLY A 123 68.93 -21.59 -13.15
C GLY A 123 70.01 -22.40 -13.87
N MET A 124 70.92 -21.68 -14.54
CA MET A 124 72.38 -21.74 -14.30
C MET A 124 73.09 -23.11 -14.31
N GLY A 125 74.06 -23.29 -15.21
CA GLY A 125 75.16 -24.25 -14.99
C GLY A 125 76.02 -24.57 -16.22
N VAL A 126 77.29 -24.13 -16.16
CA VAL A 126 78.55 -24.82 -16.57
C VAL A 126 78.63 -25.50 -17.95
N ALA A 127 79.66 -25.33 -18.79
CA ALA A 127 81.03 -24.82 -18.64
C ALA A 127 81.56 -24.37 -20.02
#